data_AF-A0A4Y8CDD6-F1
#
_entry.id   AF-A0A4Y8CDD6-F1
#
_cell.length_a   1.000
_cell.length_b   1.000
_cell.length_c   1.000
_cell.angle_alpha   90.00
_cell.angle_beta   90.00
_cell.angle_gamma   90.00
#
_symmetry.space_group_name_H-M   'P 1'
#
loop_
_entity.id
_entity.type
_entity.pdbx_description
1 polymer ?
#
loop_
_entity_poly.entity_id
_entity_poly.type
_entity_poly.pdbx_seq_one_letter_code
_entity_poly.pdbx_strand_id
1 'polypeptide(L)'
;MQVQDLKDQVGDQATNRSTLPLSIGDTFCRYTVAIGVLTWSLVTPRYWSISLLAGASALPAILGGFVAYRVLIHRSPAADTITYKVWSAWLMSICFLPLFRYLPSFQLSLKSLLLSNLLEKSRNHHAKIIAFSIIIAYLIVVHTLRYRRSIENKNYSTSNATAGELSLPTAQAIYSSLFNTEFPFIFMKGIQLALFRQYAIPSISSVLVRTNRLSCPRKISLRYAETEMLFQEFTFREWGSPSWLEAITKIKAIHACMRKSGVASEEDMLYTLATLATQPVELVRRYEWRDLNDVELCAVGTLYRGISDALEIDYCHFLNLQNLNQLQKDTPPEQDHVPSGLKFYDTLQSWQSSYESKNFAYTPSTQLLATTGTDFLLCSVPSLLKPFFISALSTLMDPPLRSAVGFSTPPFLITCLTKFFFSIRRVLLLYFSLPRPEFLRTKRTVDVIEPSQTYHSAANAVSKQPSPVESNTIKTYRTSYIHSPYFLNPTVWNRYLSPSALWYRLLSLPLPGDGDGMIYRSSGYTASAIGIPSEEAGLPQIKEEEEAGKEIVVVSKSWTP
;
A
#
# COMPACT_ATOMS: atom_id res chain seq x y z
N MET A 1 -26.98 22.41 25.87
CA MET A 1 -26.09 23.37 25.20
C MET A 1 -25.64 24.54 26.12
N GLN A 2 -25.98 24.56 27.41
CA GLN A 2 -25.77 25.73 28.30
C GLN A 2 -24.39 25.77 28.98
N VAL A 3 -23.68 24.63 29.09
CA VAL A 3 -22.37 24.56 29.78
C VAL A 3 -21.23 25.18 28.97
N GLN A 4 -21.40 25.33 27.65
CA GLN A 4 -20.42 25.94 26.76
C GLN A 4 -20.32 27.44 27.01
N ASP A 5 -21.44 28.08 27.35
CA ASP A 5 -21.56 29.53 27.52
C ASP A 5 -20.91 29.99 28.84
N LEU A 6 -20.68 29.08 29.80
CA LEU A 6 -20.10 29.43 31.11
C LEU A 6 -18.67 29.98 31.02
N LYS A 7 -17.89 29.56 30.03
CA LYS A 7 -16.47 29.96 29.89
C LYS A 7 -16.25 31.27 29.13
N ASP A 8 -17.24 31.75 28.39
CA ASP A 8 -17.11 32.88 27.44
C ASP A 8 -18.08 34.03 27.73
N GLN A 9 -18.54 34.15 28.98
CA GLN A 9 -19.50 35.18 29.40
C GLN A 9 -19.00 36.62 29.10
N VAL A 10 -17.69 36.84 29.19
CA VAL A 10 -17.05 38.14 28.90
C VAL A 10 -17.10 38.45 27.40
N GLY A 11 -16.81 37.48 26.54
CA GLY A 11 -16.90 37.63 25.09
C GLY A 11 -18.35 37.79 24.63
N ASP A 12 -19.28 37.05 25.24
CA ASP A 12 -20.71 37.16 24.96
C ASP A 12 -21.27 38.54 25.36
N GLN A 13 -20.83 39.11 26.50
CA GLN A 13 -21.17 40.49 26.88
C GLN A 13 -20.61 41.52 25.90
N ALA A 14 -19.34 41.38 25.49
CA ALA A 14 -18.70 42.31 24.56
C ALA A 14 -19.35 42.31 23.16
N THR A 15 -20.02 41.22 22.79
CA THR A 15 -20.69 41.05 21.49
C THR A 15 -22.21 41.23 21.56
N ASN A 16 -22.76 41.72 22.68
CA ASN A 16 -24.20 41.88 22.93
C ASN A 16 -25.01 40.58 22.70
N ARG A 17 -24.41 39.42 22.96
CA ARG A 17 -25.07 38.12 22.82
C ARG A 17 -25.74 37.72 24.13
N SER A 18 -27.06 37.52 24.09
CA SER A 18 -27.81 37.03 25.25
C SER A 18 -27.64 35.52 25.42
N THR A 19 -26.68 35.11 26.24
CA THR A 19 -26.51 33.70 26.65
C THR A 19 -27.18 33.43 28.00
N LEU A 20 -27.47 32.16 28.28
CA LEU A 20 -28.19 31.77 29.50
C LEU A 20 -27.52 32.22 30.81
N PRO A 21 -26.20 32.12 31.02
CA PRO A 21 -25.60 32.66 32.24
C PRO A 21 -25.81 34.18 32.41
N LEU A 22 -25.98 34.93 31.32
CA LEU A 22 -26.24 36.38 31.34
C LEU A 22 -27.72 36.72 31.53
N SER A 23 -28.65 35.90 31.03
CA SER A 23 -30.10 36.19 31.08
C SER A 23 -30.81 35.68 32.32
N ILE A 24 -30.46 34.48 32.80
CA ILE A 24 -31.06 33.86 34.00
C ILE A 24 -30.10 33.85 35.21
N GLY A 25 -28.87 34.35 35.02
CA GLY A 25 -27.83 34.44 36.04
C GLY A 25 -26.92 33.20 36.08
N ASP A 26 -25.61 33.43 36.25
CA ASP A 26 -24.57 32.39 36.26
C ASP A 26 -24.86 31.27 37.28
N THR A 27 -25.21 31.65 38.51
CA THR A 27 -25.46 30.68 39.58
C THR A 27 -26.66 29.78 39.26
N PHE A 28 -27.75 30.35 38.75
CA PHE A 28 -28.93 29.59 38.39
C PHE A 28 -28.66 28.68 37.18
N CYS A 29 -27.94 29.18 36.17
CA CYS A 29 -27.50 28.39 35.01
C CYS A 29 -26.61 27.19 35.40
N ARG A 30 -25.74 27.35 36.40
CA ARG A 30 -24.92 26.24 36.92
C ARG A 30 -25.75 25.16 37.61
N TYR A 31 -26.78 25.55 38.36
CA TYR A 31 -27.71 24.59 38.96
C TYR A 31 -28.52 23.82 37.92
N THR A 32 -29.00 24.47 36.85
CA THR A 32 -29.74 23.78 35.78
C THR A 32 -28.86 22.75 35.07
N VAL A 33 -27.57 23.08 34.84
CA VAL A 33 -26.59 22.12 34.29
C VAL A 33 -26.36 20.95 35.25
N ALA A 34 -26.09 21.22 36.53
CA ALA A 34 -25.82 20.17 37.51
C ALA A 34 -27.01 19.21 37.68
N ILE A 35 -28.22 19.74 37.83
CA ILE A 35 -29.45 18.95 37.95
C ILE A 35 -29.72 18.14 36.67
N GLY A 36 -29.57 18.77 35.51
CA GLY A 36 -29.77 18.11 34.23
C GLY A 36 -28.81 16.95 34.03
N VAL A 37 -27.51 17.17 34.30
CA VAL A 37 -26.47 16.14 34.18
C VAL A 37 -26.73 14.98 35.13
N LEU A 38 -27.03 15.23 36.40
CA LEU A 38 -27.32 14.17 37.38
C LEU A 38 -28.58 13.38 37.00
N THR A 39 -29.64 14.07 36.57
CA THR A 39 -30.90 13.44 36.17
C THR A 39 -30.68 12.51 34.98
N TRP A 40 -30.06 12.99 33.91
CA TRP A 40 -29.81 12.19 32.69
C TRP A 40 -28.77 11.10 32.88
N SER A 41 -27.88 11.22 33.89
CA SER A 41 -26.96 10.14 34.29
C SER A 41 -27.68 8.95 34.92
N LEU A 42 -28.86 9.15 35.51
CA LEU A 42 -29.67 8.11 36.14
C LEU A 42 -30.80 7.61 35.22
N VAL A 43 -31.41 8.51 34.46
CA VAL A 43 -32.55 8.19 33.58
C VAL A 43 -32.11 7.45 32.33
N THR A 44 -31.00 7.87 31.68
CA THR A 44 -30.60 7.27 30.40
C THR A 44 -30.18 5.81 30.51
N PRO A 45 -29.42 5.36 31.53
CA PRO A 45 -29.15 3.94 31.71
C PRO A 45 -30.43 3.10 31.92
N ARG A 46 -31.42 3.64 32.65
CA ARG A 46 -32.72 2.97 32.86
C ARG A 46 -33.53 2.87 31.58
N TYR A 47 -33.56 3.93 30.78
CA TYR A 47 -34.23 3.94 29.47
C TYR A 47 -33.72 2.80 28.57
N TRP A 48 -32.41 2.52 28.61
CA TRP A 48 -31.80 1.41 27.84
C TRP A 48 -31.86 0.04 28.51
N SER A 49 -32.54 -0.09 29.66
CA SER A 49 -32.63 -1.31 30.47
C SER A 49 -31.29 -1.81 31.02
N ILE A 50 -30.34 -0.92 31.28
CA ILE A 50 -29.03 -1.25 31.86
C ILE A 50 -29.12 -1.11 33.39
N SER A 51 -28.67 -2.14 34.13
CA SER A 51 -28.65 -2.09 35.60
C SER A 51 -27.73 -0.97 36.11
N LEU A 52 -28.19 -0.23 37.13
CA LEU A 52 -27.42 0.85 37.79
C LEU A 52 -26.14 0.37 38.48
N LEU A 53 -26.03 -0.93 38.76
CA LEU A 53 -24.87 -1.56 39.38
C LEU A 53 -24.01 -2.34 38.39
N ALA A 54 -24.39 -2.41 37.11
CA ALA A 54 -23.54 -3.00 36.07
C ALA A 54 -22.47 -1.99 35.61
N GLY A 55 -21.27 -2.48 35.28
CA GLY A 55 -20.11 -1.62 34.97
C GLY A 55 -20.31 -0.56 33.87
N ALA A 56 -21.28 -0.74 32.97
CA ALA A 56 -21.57 0.20 31.89
C ALA A 56 -22.31 1.48 32.33
N SER A 57 -23.07 1.47 33.43
CA SER A 57 -23.80 2.64 33.95
C SER A 57 -22.97 3.45 34.96
N ALA A 58 -21.89 2.87 35.49
CA ALA A 58 -20.99 3.53 36.42
C ALA A 58 -20.28 4.75 35.78
N LEU A 59 -19.86 4.64 34.51
CA LEU A 59 -19.09 5.68 33.86
C LEU A 59 -19.89 7.00 33.65
N PRO A 60 -21.12 6.98 33.10
CA PRO A 60 -21.96 8.19 33.05
C PRO A 60 -22.29 8.77 34.43
N ALA A 61 -22.50 7.92 35.44
CA ALA A 61 -22.80 8.36 36.80
C ALA A 61 -21.60 9.06 37.47
N ILE A 62 -20.40 8.49 37.35
CA ILE A 62 -19.16 9.06 37.89
C ILE A 62 -18.83 10.36 37.18
N LEU A 63 -18.85 10.37 35.85
CA LEU A 63 -18.57 11.58 35.07
C LEU A 63 -19.63 12.65 35.30
N GLY A 64 -20.91 12.27 35.40
CA GLY A 64 -21.99 13.21 35.67
C GLY A 64 -21.89 13.84 37.05
N GLY A 65 -21.57 13.04 38.07
CA GLY A 65 -21.28 13.53 39.42
C GLY A 65 -20.07 14.47 39.46
N PHE A 66 -19.01 14.12 38.74
CA PHE A 66 -17.81 14.95 38.65
C PHE A 66 -18.04 16.28 37.93
N VAL A 67 -18.85 16.28 36.87
CA VAL A 67 -19.29 17.52 36.20
C VAL A 67 -20.10 18.38 37.16
N ALA A 68 -21.09 17.82 37.85
CA ALA A 68 -21.92 18.57 38.80
C ALA A 68 -21.08 19.19 39.93
N TYR A 69 -20.14 18.42 40.50
CA TYR A 69 -19.17 18.90 41.48
C TYR A 69 -18.36 20.09 40.95
N ARG A 70 -17.78 19.97 39.75
CA ARG A 70 -16.92 21.01 39.20
C ARG A 70 -17.68 22.27 38.79
N VAL A 71 -18.86 22.12 38.18
CA VAL A 71 -19.72 23.24 37.76
C VAL A 71 -20.11 24.12 38.95
N LEU A 72 -20.38 23.52 40.11
CA LEU A 72 -20.84 24.24 41.30
C LEU A 72 -19.70 24.86 42.13
N ILE A 73 -18.54 24.19 42.20
CA ILE A 73 -17.42 24.60 43.05
C ILE A 73 -16.39 25.47 42.32
N HIS A 74 -16.02 25.13 41.08
CA HIS A 74 -14.94 25.82 40.37
C HIS A 74 -15.50 26.76 39.29
N ARG A 75 -15.63 28.05 39.64
CA ARG A 75 -16.32 29.07 38.83
C ARG A 75 -15.41 30.03 38.05
N SER A 76 -14.20 29.58 37.67
CA SER A 76 -13.29 30.40 36.85
C SER A 76 -13.40 30.03 35.37
N PRO A 77 -13.15 30.96 34.42
CA PRO A 77 -13.21 30.67 32.98
C PRO A 77 -12.28 29.51 32.55
N ALA A 78 -11.09 29.43 33.15
CA ALA A 78 -10.15 28.33 32.93
C ALA A 78 -10.71 27.00 33.45
N ALA A 79 -11.32 27.00 34.64
CA ALA A 79 -11.99 25.82 35.17
C ALA A 79 -13.19 25.41 34.32
N ASP A 80 -14.00 26.35 33.84
CA ASP A 80 -15.17 26.11 33.00
C ASP A 80 -14.79 25.51 31.64
N THR A 81 -13.63 25.88 31.09
CA THR A 81 -13.08 25.24 29.88
C THR A 81 -12.79 23.76 30.10
N ILE A 82 -12.23 23.39 31.25
CA ILE A 82 -12.01 21.99 31.61
C ILE A 82 -13.36 21.31 31.90
N THR A 83 -14.31 22.00 32.52
CA THR A 83 -15.64 21.46 32.86
C THR A 83 -16.42 21.14 31.59
N TYR A 84 -16.30 21.99 30.56
CA TYR A 84 -16.84 21.71 29.23
C TYR A 84 -16.25 20.43 28.62
N LYS A 85 -14.93 20.23 28.69
CA LYS A 85 -14.29 19.00 28.17
C LYS A 85 -14.79 17.74 28.91
N VAL A 86 -14.90 17.81 30.24
CA VAL A 86 -15.42 16.70 31.06
C VAL A 86 -16.90 16.46 30.76
N TRP A 87 -17.70 17.52 30.58
CA TRP A 87 -19.09 17.41 30.17
C TRP A 87 -19.23 16.79 28.77
N SER A 88 -18.36 17.12 27.82
CA SER A 88 -18.32 16.47 26.51
C SER A 88 -18.02 14.98 26.62
N ALA A 89 -17.07 14.58 27.49
CA ALA A 89 -16.77 13.18 27.76
C ALA A 89 -17.97 12.46 28.41
N TRP A 90 -18.66 13.12 29.34
CA TRP A 90 -19.90 12.63 29.93
C TRP A 90 -21.00 12.43 28.86
N LEU A 91 -21.23 13.43 28.01
CA LEU A 91 -22.24 13.34 26.95
C LEU A 91 -21.94 12.19 25.99
N MET A 92 -20.67 12.04 25.59
CA MET A 92 -20.23 10.89 24.81
C MET A 92 -20.55 9.59 25.56
N SER A 93 -20.17 9.45 26.83
CA SER A 93 -20.46 8.23 27.60
C SER A 93 -21.94 7.83 27.58
N ILE A 94 -22.86 8.81 27.60
CA ILE A 94 -24.31 8.58 27.47
C ILE A 94 -24.67 8.16 26.04
N CYS A 95 -24.13 8.82 25.01
CA CYS A 95 -24.36 8.45 23.61
C CYS A 95 -23.85 7.06 23.25
N PHE A 96 -22.86 6.53 23.97
CA PHE A 96 -22.34 5.17 23.81
C PHE A 96 -23.14 4.10 24.57
N LEU A 97 -24.07 4.47 25.47
CA LEU A 97 -24.92 3.50 26.20
C LEU A 97 -25.69 2.52 25.31
N PRO A 98 -26.27 2.91 24.16
CA PRO A 98 -26.92 1.96 23.25
C PRO A 98 -25.96 0.87 22.78
N LEU A 99 -24.68 1.19 22.57
CA LEU A 99 -23.70 0.21 22.12
C LEU A 99 -23.43 -0.86 23.19
N PHE A 100 -23.56 -0.55 24.48
CA PHE A 100 -23.45 -1.57 25.54
C PHE A 100 -24.65 -2.55 25.57
N ARG A 101 -25.80 -2.18 24.99
CA ARG A 101 -26.91 -3.10 24.75
C ARG A 101 -26.66 -4.03 23.56
N TYR A 102 -25.86 -3.59 22.58
CA TYR A 102 -25.66 -4.29 21.31
C TYR A 102 -24.25 -4.88 21.10
N LEU A 103 -23.26 -4.57 21.96
CA LEU A 103 -21.89 -5.12 21.91
C LEU A 103 -21.74 -6.27 22.93
N PRO A 104 -21.63 -7.53 22.46
CA PRO A 104 -21.71 -8.72 23.31
C PRO A 104 -20.39 -9.12 23.99
N SER A 105 -19.58 -8.18 24.49
CA SER A 105 -18.18 -8.47 24.86
C SER A 105 -17.67 -7.91 26.21
N PHE A 106 -18.49 -7.89 27.26
CA PHE A 106 -17.97 -7.65 28.63
C PHE A 106 -18.58 -8.49 29.76
N GLN A 107 -19.35 -9.53 29.45
CA GLN A 107 -19.85 -10.50 30.44
C GLN A 107 -19.26 -11.89 30.18
N LEU A 108 -18.03 -12.10 30.62
CA LEU A 108 -17.45 -13.43 30.78
C LEU A 108 -17.96 -14.04 32.09
N SER A 109 -19.09 -14.74 32.02
CA SER A 109 -19.34 -15.99 32.74
C SER A 109 -20.36 -16.81 31.95
N LEU A 110 -19.82 -17.66 31.08
CA LEU A 110 -20.55 -18.70 30.38
C LEU A 110 -20.92 -19.81 31.37
N LYS A 111 -22.20 -19.96 31.67
CA LYS A 111 -22.88 -21.26 31.65
C LYS A 111 -24.40 -21.01 31.62
N SER A 112 -25.02 -21.45 30.53
CA SER A 112 -26.43 -21.87 30.39
C SER A 112 -27.56 -20.91 30.01
N LEU A 113 -27.41 -19.62 29.68
CA LEU A 113 -28.62 -18.81 29.38
C LEU A 113 -28.68 -17.97 28.09
N LEU A 114 -27.60 -17.73 27.36
CA LEU A 114 -27.66 -16.80 26.21
C LEU A 114 -27.64 -17.45 24.83
N LEU A 115 -27.07 -18.65 24.68
CA LEU A 115 -27.33 -19.45 23.48
C LEU A 115 -28.73 -20.04 23.50
N SER A 116 -29.28 -20.33 24.68
CA SER A 116 -30.68 -20.73 24.83
C SER A 116 -31.59 -19.51 24.57
N ASN A 117 -31.41 -18.34 25.20
CA ASN A 117 -32.38 -17.25 25.01
C ASN A 117 -32.43 -16.58 23.63
N LEU A 118 -31.33 -16.51 22.86
CA LEU A 118 -31.40 -16.04 21.46
C LEU A 118 -31.90 -17.16 20.51
N LEU A 119 -31.72 -18.43 20.87
CA LEU A 119 -32.35 -19.59 20.21
C LEU A 119 -33.70 -20.03 20.81
N GLU A 120 -34.23 -19.37 21.84
CA GLU A 120 -35.51 -19.70 22.50
C GLU A 120 -36.52 -18.57 22.33
N LYS A 121 -36.09 -17.30 22.26
CA LYS A 121 -37.03 -16.16 22.23
C LYS A 121 -37.57 -15.81 20.84
N SER A 122 -37.25 -16.62 19.84
CA SER A 122 -37.98 -16.65 18.56
C SER A 122 -38.66 -18.02 18.46
N ARG A 123 -39.99 -18.00 18.58
CA ARG A 123 -40.89 -19.15 18.35
C ARG A 123 -40.90 -19.61 16.88
N ASN A 124 -40.12 -18.96 16.02
CA ASN A 124 -40.06 -19.24 14.60
C ASN A 124 -38.76 -20.00 14.30
N HIS A 125 -38.77 -21.31 14.52
CA HIS A 125 -37.70 -22.23 14.10
C HIS A 125 -37.28 -21.98 12.64
N HIS A 126 -38.25 -21.63 11.78
CA HIS A 126 -38.03 -21.24 10.39
C HIS A 126 -37.12 -20.02 10.23
N ALA A 127 -37.24 -18.97 11.06
CA ALA A 127 -36.41 -17.77 10.92
C ALA A 127 -34.93 -18.04 11.22
N LYS A 128 -34.65 -18.94 12.17
CA LYS A 128 -33.27 -19.37 12.50
C LYS A 128 -32.68 -20.25 11.42
N ILE A 129 -33.47 -21.19 10.89
CA ILE A 129 -33.07 -21.98 9.72
C ILE A 129 -32.74 -21.05 8.56
N ILE A 130 -33.62 -20.10 8.23
CA ILE A 130 -33.41 -19.15 7.12
C ILE A 130 -32.13 -18.33 7.33
N ALA A 131 -31.92 -17.74 8.51
CA ALA A 131 -30.72 -16.96 8.79
C ALA A 131 -29.44 -17.80 8.68
N PHE A 132 -29.45 -19.03 9.21
CA PHE A 132 -28.33 -19.96 9.11
C PHE A 132 -28.06 -20.39 7.65
N SER A 133 -29.11 -20.69 6.88
CA SER A 133 -29.02 -21.00 5.45
C SER A 133 -28.46 -19.83 4.66
N ILE A 134 -28.84 -18.58 4.96
CA ILE A 134 -28.28 -17.38 4.32
C ILE A 134 -26.79 -17.25 4.62
N ILE A 135 -26.37 -17.45 5.88
CA ILE A 135 -24.96 -17.40 6.27
C ILE A 135 -24.16 -18.49 5.54
N ILE A 136 -24.63 -19.74 5.54
CA ILE A 136 -23.97 -20.83 4.81
C ILE A 136 -23.89 -20.52 3.31
N ALA A 137 -25.00 -20.10 2.70
CA ALA A 137 -25.03 -19.76 1.28
C ALA A 137 -24.03 -18.65 0.95
N TYR A 138 -23.98 -17.60 1.79
CA TYR A 138 -22.99 -16.53 1.65
C TYR A 138 -21.56 -17.04 1.78
N LEU A 139 -21.25 -17.88 2.77
CA LEU A 139 -19.91 -18.44 2.95
C LEU A 139 -19.49 -19.32 1.76
N ILE A 140 -20.41 -20.12 1.21
CA ILE A 140 -20.17 -20.90 -0.01
C ILE A 140 -19.90 -19.96 -1.19
N VAL A 141 -20.71 -18.91 -1.38
CA VAL A 141 -20.53 -17.93 -2.46
C VAL A 141 -19.17 -17.24 -2.34
N VAL A 142 -18.82 -16.75 -1.15
CA VAL A 142 -17.53 -16.09 -0.90
C VAL A 142 -16.39 -17.05 -1.18
N HIS A 143 -16.45 -18.28 -0.65
CA HIS A 143 -15.41 -19.28 -0.85
C HIS A 143 -15.22 -19.62 -2.33
N THR A 144 -16.30 -19.96 -3.03
CA THR A 144 -16.27 -20.32 -4.46
C THR A 144 -15.74 -19.18 -5.32
N LEU A 145 -16.26 -17.96 -5.14
CA LEU A 145 -15.81 -16.81 -5.92
C LEU A 145 -14.35 -16.46 -5.62
N ARG A 146 -13.92 -16.57 -4.36
CA ARG A 146 -12.55 -16.23 -3.93
C ARG A 146 -11.51 -17.21 -4.49
N TYR A 147 -11.82 -18.50 -4.61
CA TYR A 147 -10.93 -19.49 -5.22
C TYR A 147 -11.05 -19.59 -6.74
N ARG A 148 -12.11 -19.01 -7.35
CA ARG A 148 -12.38 -19.08 -8.79
C ARG A 148 -11.17 -18.75 -9.66
N ARG A 149 -10.51 -17.60 -9.42
CA ARG A 149 -9.33 -17.19 -10.21
C ARG A 149 -8.15 -18.13 -10.07
N SER A 150 -7.88 -18.61 -8.85
CA SER A 150 -6.81 -19.58 -8.64
C SER A 150 -7.08 -20.89 -9.38
N ILE A 151 -8.35 -21.31 -9.47
CA ILE A 151 -8.77 -22.50 -10.23
C ILE A 151 -8.63 -22.24 -11.73
N GLU A 152 -9.09 -21.09 -12.22
CA GLU A 152 -8.92 -20.66 -13.63
C GLU A 152 -7.43 -20.65 -14.01
N ASN A 153 -6.57 -20.12 -13.15
CA ASN A 153 -5.12 -20.13 -13.37
C ASN A 153 -4.54 -21.56 -13.48
N LYS A 154 -5.00 -22.50 -12.64
CA LYS A 154 -4.56 -23.90 -12.72
C LYS A 154 -4.92 -24.57 -14.05
N ASN A 155 -6.04 -24.16 -14.66
CA ASN A 155 -6.49 -24.76 -15.92
C ASN A 155 -5.55 -24.45 -17.10
N TYR A 156 -4.72 -23.40 -17.04
CA TYR A 156 -3.69 -23.14 -18.05
C TYR A 156 -2.63 -24.25 -18.10
N SER A 157 -2.37 -24.93 -16.98
CA SER A 157 -1.48 -26.11 -16.97
C SER A 157 -2.10 -27.31 -17.68
N THR A 158 -3.44 -27.44 -17.64
CA THR A 158 -4.15 -28.56 -18.27
C THR A 158 -4.43 -28.34 -19.75
N SER A 159 -4.60 -27.09 -20.19
CA SER A 159 -4.85 -26.75 -21.60
C SER A 159 -3.58 -26.74 -22.44
N ASN A 160 -2.46 -26.29 -21.87
CA ASN A 160 -1.17 -26.18 -22.56
C ASN A 160 -0.29 -27.42 -22.29
N ALA A 161 -0.90 -28.61 -22.37
CA ALA A 161 -0.22 -29.91 -22.18
C ALA A 161 0.94 -30.16 -23.16
N THR A 162 1.17 -29.26 -24.11
CA THR A 162 2.39 -29.18 -24.90
C THR A 162 3.37 -28.20 -24.21
N ALA A 163 4.37 -28.75 -23.53
CA ALA A 163 5.64 -28.11 -23.12
C ALA A 163 5.79 -27.39 -21.76
N GLY A 164 4.83 -27.38 -20.83
CA GLY A 164 5.12 -26.95 -19.43
C GLY A 164 5.63 -25.50 -19.24
N GLU A 165 5.58 -24.68 -20.29
CA GLU A 165 5.95 -23.28 -20.31
C GLU A 165 4.71 -22.40 -20.57
N LEU A 166 4.53 -21.40 -19.71
CA LEU A 166 3.53 -20.35 -19.95
C LEU A 166 4.09 -19.36 -20.96
N SER A 167 3.28 -18.92 -21.93
CA SER A 167 3.67 -17.80 -22.79
C SER A 167 3.81 -16.51 -21.96
N LEU A 168 4.72 -15.62 -22.35
CA LEU A 168 4.96 -14.36 -21.64
C LEU A 168 3.70 -13.50 -21.47
N PRO A 169 2.82 -13.33 -22.47
CA PRO A 169 1.55 -12.62 -22.28
C PRO A 169 0.64 -13.27 -21.23
N THR A 170 0.58 -14.61 -21.20
CA THR A 170 -0.22 -15.35 -20.20
C THR A 170 0.38 -15.18 -18.80
N ALA A 171 1.69 -15.33 -18.68
CA ALA A 171 2.43 -15.12 -17.43
C ALA A 171 2.23 -13.69 -16.89
N GLN A 172 2.32 -12.69 -17.77
CA GLN A 172 2.08 -11.29 -17.44
C GLN A 172 0.63 -11.04 -17.00
N ALA A 173 -0.37 -11.63 -17.67
CA ALA A 173 -1.77 -11.51 -17.29
C ALA A 173 -2.05 -12.10 -15.89
N ILE A 174 -1.50 -13.28 -15.60
CA ILE A 174 -1.60 -13.91 -14.27
C ILE A 174 -0.92 -13.03 -13.22
N TYR A 175 0.31 -12.56 -13.49
CA TYR A 175 1.03 -11.67 -12.57
C TYR A 175 0.27 -10.36 -12.32
N SER A 176 -0.30 -9.75 -13.37
CA SER A 176 -1.11 -8.54 -13.26
C SER A 176 -2.38 -8.76 -12.44
N SER A 177 -3.05 -9.91 -12.60
CA SER A 177 -4.21 -10.31 -11.80
C SER A 177 -3.84 -10.44 -10.32
N LEU A 178 -2.71 -11.08 -10.02
CA LEU A 178 -2.19 -11.20 -8.65
C LEU A 178 -1.87 -9.83 -8.03
N PHE A 179 -1.17 -8.98 -8.76
CA PHE A 179 -0.68 -7.68 -8.30
C PHE A 179 -1.75 -6.61 -8.18
N ASN A 180 -2.73 -6.58 -9.08
CA ASN A 180 -3.73 -5.51 -9.16
C ASN A 180 -5.08 -5.92 -8.56
N THR A 181 -5.37 -7.22 -8.51
CA THR A 181 -6.71 -7.70 -8.18
C THR A 181 -6.74 -8.62 -6.97
N GLU A 182 -5.93 -9.67 -6.92
CA GLU A 182 -5.96 -10.68 -5.86
C GLU A 182 -5.31 -10.18 -4.55
N PHE A 183 -4.06 -9.73 -4.61
CA PHE A 183 -3.23 -9.40 -3.46
C PHE A 183 -2.56 -8.01 -3.52
N PRO A 184 -3.24 -6.94 -3.98
CA PRO A 184 -2.55 -5.69 -4.35
C PRO A 184 -1.86 -4.96 -3.22
N PHE A 185 -2.34 -5.14 -1.98
CA PHE A 185 -1.70 -4.54 -0.82
C PHE A 185 -0.40 -5.28 -0.47
N ILE A 186 -0.44 -6.61 -0.33
CA ILE A 186 0.75 -7.37 0.07
C ILE A 186 1.80 -7.38 -1.05
N PHE A 187 1.40 -7.46 -2.33
CA PHE A 187 2.36 -7.33 -3.43
C PHE A 187 3.11 -6.01 -3.39
N MET A 188 2.39 -4.89 -3.23
CA MET A 188 3.05 -3.57 -3.11
C MET A 188 3.93 -3.47 -1.87
N LYS A 189 3.52 -4.04 -0.73
CA LYS A 189 4.39 -4.11 0.46
C LYS A 189 5.62 -4.99 0.23
N GLY A 190 5.49 -6.04 -0.59
CA GLY A 190 6.61 -6.87 -1.03
C GLY A 190 7.62 -6.09 -1.85
N ILE A 191 7.17 -5.32 -2.84
CA ILE A 191 8.05 -4.44 -3.64
C ILE A 191 8.73 -3.39 -2.75
N GLN A 192 8.00 -2.80 -1.79
CA GLN A 192 8.60 -1.86 -0.83
C GLN A 192 9.66 -2.54 0.06
N LEU A 193 9.41 -3.76 0.52
CA LEU A 193 10.36 -4.51 1.35
C LEU A 193 11.56 -5.01 0.53
N ALA A 194 11.40 -5.26 -0.77
CA ALA A 194 12.50 -5.58 -1.68
C ALA A 194 13.55 -4.46 -1.71
N LEU A 195 13.12 -3.18 -1.67
CA LEU A 195 14.06 -2.05 -1.55
C LEU A 195 14.90 -2.12 -0.27
N PHE A 196 14.31 -2.51 0.87
CA PHE A 196 15.06 -2.67 2.11
C PHE A 196 16.07 -3.81 2.04
N ARG A 197 15.73 -4.91 1.36
CA ARG A 197 16.69 -5.99 1.09
C ARG A 197 17.86 -5.51 0.24
N GLN A 198 17.59 -4.70 -0.77
CA GLN A 198 18.64 -4.07 -1.59
C GLN A 198 19.52 -3.12 -0.76
N TYR A 199 18.95 -2.38 0.21
CA TYR A 199 19.72 -1.52 1.11
C TYR A 199 20.65 -2.30 2.05
N ALA A 200 20.35 -3.57 2.32
CA ALA A 200 21.14 -4.44 3.18
C ALA A 200 22.42 -4.99 2.52
N ILE A 201 22.59 -4.78 1.22
CA ILE A 201 23.78 -5.18 0.45
C ILE A 201 24.74 -3.98 0.36
N PRO A 202 25.97 -4.05 0.94
CA PRO A 202 26.90 -2.94 0.94
C PRO A 202 27.24 -2.39 -0.45
N SER A 203 27.49 -3.26 -1.45
CA SER A 203 27.80 -2.84 -2.82
C SER A 203 26.67 -1.98 -3.38
N ILE A 204 25.42 -2.46 -3.33
CA ILE A 204 24.23 -1.71 -3.77
C ILE A 204 24.03 -0.42 -2.97
N SER A 205 24.08 -0.50 -1.63
CA SER A 205 23.85 0.66 -0.76
C SER A 205 24.84 1.79 -1.01
N SER A 206 26.11 1.46 -1.32
CA SER A 206 27.16 2.44 -1.61
C SER A 206 26.84 3.25 -2.86
N VAL A 207 26.33 2.60 -3.91
CA VAL A 207 25.88 3.26 -5.14
C VAL A 207 24.72 4.19 -4.84
N LEU A 208 23.71 3.71 -4.11
CA LEU A 208 22.50 4.47 -3.80
C LEU A 208 22.79 5.70 -2.94
N VAL A 209 23.66 5.59 -1.93
CA VAL A 209 24.11 6.74 -1.12
C VAL A 209 24.90 7.73 -1.96
N ARG A 210 25.79 7.27 -2.85
CA ARG A 210 26.59 8.15 -3.72
C ARG A 210 25.72 8.97 -4.66
N THR A 211 24.64 8.40 -5.20
CA THR A 211 23.69 9.19 -6.02
C THR A 211 22.93 10.24 -5.23
N ASN A 212 22.85 10.10 -3.90
CA ASN A 212 22.14 10.98 -2.98
C ASN A 212 20.64 11.17 -3.31
N ARG A 213 20.05 10.32 -4.14
CA ARG A 213 18.62 10.41 -4.53
C ARG A 213 17.70 9.65 -3.58
N LEU A 214 18.18 8.57 -2.97
CA LEU A 214 17.44 7.78 -1.98
C LEU A 214 17.86 8.04 -0.52
N SER A 215 19.06 8.56 -0.29
CA SER A 215 19.52 8.93 1.06
C SER A 215 19.11 10.34 1.48
N CYS A 216 18.77 11.23 0.53
CA CYS A 216 18.35 12.60 0.81
C CYS A 216 16.83 12.72 1.00
N PRO A 217 16.33 13.19 2.17
CA PRO A 217 14.90 13.36 2.44
C PRO A 217 14.16 14.25 1.44
N ARG A 218 14.84 15.23 0.83
CA ARG A 218 14.23 16.12 -0.17
C ARG A 218 14.07 15.48 -1.56
N LYS A 219 14.90 14.49 -1.88
CA LYS A 219 14.96 13.85 -3.22
C LYS A 219 14.26 12.50 -3.27
N ILE A 220 14.15 11.81 -2.12
CA ILE A 220 13.59 10.44 -2.05
C ILE A 220 12.17 10.35 -2.63
N SER A 221 11.33 11.36 -2.42
CA SER A 221 9.95 11.28 -2.92
C SER A 221 9.86 11.27 -4.45
N LEU A 222 10.68 12.06 -5.14
CA LEU A 222 10.73 12.04 -6.60
C LEU A 222 11.35 10.72 -7.07
N ARG A 223 12.49 10.33 -6.47
CA ARG A 223 13.19 9.11 -6.87
C ARG A 223 12.35 7.85 -6.69
N TYR A 224 11.63 7.75 -5.58
CA TYR A 224 10.70 6.64 -5.34
C TYR A 224 9.57 6.65 -6.39
N ALA A 225 9.00 7.81 -6.69
CA ALA A 225 7.94 7.91 -7.71
C ALA A 225 8.45 7.47 -9.10
N GLU A 226 9.64 7.90 -9.51
CA GLU A 226 10.26 7.47 -10.77
C GLU A 226 10.49 5.96 -10.82
N THR A 227 11.04 5.37 -9.75
CA THR A 227 11.25 3.92 -9.65
C THR A 227 9.94 3.16 -9.72
N GLU A 228 8.90 3.62 -9.01
CA GLU A 228 7.58 2.98 -9.07
C GLU A 228 6.97 3.09 -10.47
N MET A 229 7.07 4.24 -11.14
CA MET A 229 6.51 4.40 -12.49
C MET A 229 7.23 3.52 -13.50
N LEU A 230 8.58 3.51 -13.52
CA LEU A 230 9.31 2.56 -14.37
C LEU A 230 8.91 1.12 -14.09
N PHE A 231 8.79 0.72 -12.81
CA PHE A 231 8.28 -0.60 -12.44
C PHE A 231 6.89 -0.89 -13.02
N GLN A 232 5.96 0.07 -12.96
CA GLN A 232 4.65 -0.11 -13.57
C GLN A 232 4.74 -0.30 -15.08
N GLU A 233 5.60 0.48 -15.76
CA GLU A 233 5.75 0.43 -17.22
C GLU A 233 6.29 -0.94 -17.68
N PHE A 234 7.47 -1.38 -17.21
CA PHE A 234 8.05 -2.64 -17.72
C PHE A 234 7.31 -3.89 -17.26
N THR A 235 6.53 -3.80 -16.17
CA THR A 235 5.85 -4.98 -15.60
C THR A 235 4.44 -5.16 -16.18
N PHE A 236 3.70 -4.06 -16.41
CA PHE A 236 2.26 -4.14 -16.74
C PHE A 236 1.89 -3.61 -18.12
N ARG A 237 2.80 -2.95 -18.86
CA ARG A 237 2.58 -2.71 -20.29
C ARG A 237 2.60 -4.03 -21.04
N GLU A 238 1.74 -4.15 -22.04
CA GLU A 238 1.69 -5.35 -22.87
C GLU A 238 3.09 -5.70 -23.38
N TRP A 239 3.49 -6.95 -23.17
CA TRP A 239 4.80 -7.45 -23.54
C TRP A 239 5.13 -7.15 -25.00
N GLY A 240 6.31 -6.57 -25.27
CA GLY A 240 6.75 -6.24 -26.63
C GLY A 240 6.03 -5.04 -27.28
N SER A 241 5.05 -4.41 -26.61
CA SER A 241 4.44 -3.18 -27.09
C SER A 241 5.46 -2.03 -27.15
N PRO A 242 5.24 -0.99 -27.98
CA PRO A 242 6.13 0.17 -28.05
C PRO A 242 6.41 0.82 -26.68
N SER A 243 5.38 0.96 -25.84
CA SER A 243 5.53 1.52 -24.48
C SER A 243 6.36 0.62 -23.56
N TRP A 244 6.21 -0.70 -23.70
CA TRP A 244 7.03 -1.66 -22.93
C TRP A 244 8.50 -1.60 -23.36
N LEU A 245 8.76 -1.56 -24.68
CA LEU A 245 10.10 -1.45 -25.25
C LEU A 245 10.77 -0.15 -24.82
N GLU A 246 10.05 0.97 -24.83
CA GLU A 246 10.55 2.27 -24.35
C GLU A 246 11.00 2.19 -22.88
N ALA A 247 10.20 1.55 -22.02
CA ALA A 247 10.52 1.39 -20.61
C ALA A 247 11.75 0.50 -20.36
N ILE A 248 11.83 -0.66 -21.02
CA ILE A 248 12.99 -1.56 -20.91
C ILE A 248 14.25 -0.89 -21.44
N THR A 249 14.18 -0.23 -22.61
CA THR A 249 15.29 0.52 -23.20
C THR A 249 15.79 1.58 -22.23
N LYS A 250 14.87 2.30 -21.57
CA LYS A 250 15.23 3.31 -20.58
C LYS A 250 15.98 2.71 -19.38
N ILE A 251 15.51 1.57 -18.88
CA ILE A 251 16.14 0.87 -17.76
C ILE A 251 17.52 0.36 -18.16
N LYS A 252 17.68 -0.21 -19.35
CA LYS A 252 18.98 -0.62 -19.89
C LYS A 252 19.93 0.57 -19.94
N ALA A 253 19.51 1.70 -20.52
CA ALA A 253 20.36 2.88 -20.64
C ALA A 253 20.81 3.44 -19.29
N ILE A 254 19.91 3.52 -18.31
CA ILE A 254 20.24 3.97 -16.95
C ILE A 254 21.32 3.07 -16.33
N HIS A 255 21.20 1.75 -16.50
CA HIS A 255 22.12 0.80 -15.89
C HIS A 255 23.38 0.51 -16.73
N ALA A 256 23.38 0.79 -18.03
CA ALA A 256 24.51 0.54 -18.93
C ALA A 256 25.78 1.25 -18.46
N CYS A 257 25.68 2.53 -18.09
CA CYS A 257 26.81 3.29 -17.55
C CYS A 257 27.29 2.72 -16.20
N MET A 258 26.39 2.25 -15.34
CA MET A 258 26.73 1.68 -14.03
C MET A 258 27.40 0.31 -14.15
N ARG A 259 26.94 -0.53 -15.09
CA ARG A 259 27.53 -1.85 -15.41
C ARG A 259 28.90 -1.68 -16.05
N LYS A 260 29.02 -0.83 -17.08
CA LYS A 260 30.30 -0.52 -17.77
C LYS A 260 31.38 0.03 -16.82
N SER A 261 30.98 0.84 -15.84
CA SER A 261 31.92 1.40 -14.85
C SER A 261 32.23 0.44 -13.68
N GLY A 262 31.61 -0.75 -13.63
CA GLY A 262 31.77 -1.71 -12.54
C GLY A 262 31.12 -1.28 -11.21
N VAL A 263 30.35 -0.18 -11.23
CA VAL A 263 29.68 0.36 -10.04
C VAL A 263 28.50 -0.54 -9.63
N ALA A 264 27.77 -1.07 -10.60
CA ALA A 264 26.74 -2.09 -10.38
C ALA A 264 27.23 -3.41 -10.98
N SER A 265 27.41 -4.42 -10.13
CA SER A 265 27.83 -5.76 -10.57
C SER A 265 26.68 -6.50 -11.25
N GLU A 266 27.00 -7.48 -12.08
CA GLU A 266 25.99 -8.37 -12.68
C GLU A 266 25.19 -9.15 -11.62
N GLU A 267 25.86 -9.59 -10.54
CA GLU A 267 25.20 -10.24 -9.41
C GLU A 267 24.22 -9.31 -8.71
N ASP A 268 24.57 -8.04 -8.50
CA ASP A 268 23.72 -7.04 -7.85
C ASP A 268 22.49 -6.72 -8.70
N MET A 269 22.63 -6.72 -10.02
CA MET A 269 21.53 -6.56 -10.97
C MET A 269 20.56 -7.75 -10.87
N LEU A 270 21.08 -8.98 -10.91
CA LEU A 270 20.27 -10.18 -10.73
C LEU A 270 19.60 -10.22 -9.35
N TYR A 271 20.32 -9.83 -8.30
CA TYR A 271 19.78 -9.77 -6.94
C TYR A 271 18.65 -8.77 -6.81
N THR A 272 18.79 -7.57 -7.40
CA THR A 272 17.74 -6.57 -7.44
C THR A 272 16.47 -7.14 -8.07
N LEU A 273 16.61 -7.82 -9.21
CA LEU A 273 15.48 -8.44 -9.89
C LEU A 273 14.88 -9.62 -9.09
N ALA A 274 15.72 -10.45 -8.47
CA ALA A 274 15.30 -11.57 -7.64
C ALA A 274 14.42 -11.10 -6.47
N THR A 275 14.84 -10.04 -5.77
CA THR A 275 14.05 -9.49 -4.65
C THR A 275 12.68 -8.95 -5.11
N LEU A 276 12.57 -8.40 -6.32
CA LEU A 276 11.28 -7.95 -6.87
C LEU A 276 10.35 -9.13 -7.20
N ALA A 277 10.90 -10.26 -7.64
CA ALA A 277 10.14 -11.47 -7.95
C ALA A 277 9.68 -12.21 -6.68
N THR A 278 10.59 -12.43 -5.73
CA THR A 278 10.38 -13.36 -4.61
C THR A 278 9.77 -12.69 -3.38
N GLN A 279 10.10 -11.42 -3.08
CA GLN A 279 9.67 -10.77 -1.85
C GLN A 279 8.14 -10.59 -1.76
N PRO A 280 7.42 -10.23 -2.84
CA PRO A 280 5.96 -10.25 -2.86
C PRO A 280 5.37 -11.63 -2.54
N VAL A 281 5.87 -12.69 -3.19
CA VAL A 281 5.41 -14.07 -3.01
C VAL A 281 5.61 -14.53 -1.57
N GLU A 282 6.77 -14.22 -1.00
CA GLU A 282 7.12 -14.57 0.37
C GLU A 282 6.20 -13.89 1.40
N LEU A 283 5.82 -12.62 1.18
CA LEU A 283 4.85 -11.95 2.05
C LEU A 283 3.42 -12.47 1.87
N VAL A 284 3.03 -12.88 0.65
CA VAL A 284 1.75 -13.54 0.40
C VAL A 284 1.67 -14.82 1.25
N ARG A 285 2.68 -15.68 1.16
CA ARG A 285 2.74 -16.91 1.96
C ARG A 285 2.61 -16.66 3.47
N ARG A 286 3.24 -15.60 3.98
CA ARG A 286 3.21 -15.27 5.42
C ARG A 286 1.89 -14.66 5.89
N TYR A 287 1.27 -13.80 5.08
CA TYR A 287 0.24 -12.86 5.58
C TYR A 287 -1.08 -12.86 4.82
N GLU A 288 -1.15 -13.45 3.63
CA GLU A 288 -2.39 -13.54 2.88
C GLU A 288 -3.19 -14.81 3.22
N TRP A 289 -4.38 -14.87 2.65
CA TRP A 289 -5.36 -15.92 2.96
C TRP A 289 -5.10 -17.26 2.26
N ARG A 290 -4.24 -17.28 1.23
CA ARG A 290 -3.75 -18.47 0.53
C ARG A 290 -2.34 -18.22 -0.01
N ASP A 291 -1.64 -19.31 -0.30
CA ASP A 291 -0.40 -19.29 -1.08
C ASP A 291 -0.71 -19.17 -2.58
N LEU A 292 0.31 -18.79 -3.36
CA LEU A 292 0.28 -18.92 -4.82
C LEU A 292 0.37 -20.40 -5.19
N ASN A 293 -0.34 -20.81 -6.24
CA ASN A 293 -0.20 -22.15 -6.80
C ASN A 293 0.96 -22.24 -7.80
N ASP A 294 1.34 -23.46 -8.18
CA ASP A 294 2.50 -23.72 -9.04
C ASP A 294 2.42 -23.01 -10.41
N VAL A 295 1.23 -22.85 -10.99
CA VAL A 295 1.04 -22.11 -12.25
C VAL A 295 1.24 -20.61 -12.05
N GLU A 296 0.76 -20.09 -10.92
CA GLU A 296 0.98 -18.69 -10.54
C GLU A 296 2.47 -18.40 -10.24
N LEU A 297 3.18 -19.33 -9.59
CA LEU A 297 4.63 -19.24 -9.40
C LEU A 297 5.39 -19.36 -10.73
N CYS A 298 4.95 -20.27 -11.61
CA CYS A 298 5.47 -20.40 -12.96
C CYS A 298 5.30 -19.08 -13.73
N ALA A 299 4.15 -18.41 -13.61
CA ALA A 299 3.91 -17.11 -14.24
C ALA A 299 4.88 -16.03 -13.72
N VAL A 300 5.12 -15.98 -12.40
CA VAL A 300 6.13 -15.07 -11.82
C VAL A 300 7.50 -15.37 -12.43
N GLY A 301 7.94 -16.64 -12.40
CA GLY A 301 9.25 -17.01 -12.90
C GLY A 301 9.43 -16.79 -14.41
N THR A 302 8.44 -17.13 -15.23
CA THR A 302 8.45 -16.86 -16.68
C THR A 302 8.58 -15.37 -16.97
N LEU A 303 7.78 -14.53 -16.29
CA LEU A 303 7.81 -13.09 -16.51
C LEU A 303 9.17 -12.49 -16.13
N TYR A 304 9.69 -12.85 -14.94
CA TYR A 304 10.97 -12.32 -14.47
C TYR A 304 12.17 -12.89 -15.23
N ARG A 305 12.08 -14.12 -15.76
CA ARG A 305 13.06 -14.64 -16.73
C ARG A 305 13.09 -13.77 -17.98
N GLY A 306 11.94 -13.55 -18.62
CA GLY A 306 11.86 -12.70 -19.81
C GLY A 306 12.36 -11.28 -19.55
N ILE A 307 12.09 -10.70 -18.37
CA ILE A 307 12.63 -9.39 -18.00
C ILE A 307 14.15 -9.45 -17.83
N SER A 308 14.69 -10.53 -17.27
CA SER A 308 16.13 -10.76 -17.17
C SER A 308 16.79 -10.81 -18.55
N ASP A 309 16.18 -11.54 -19.49
CA ASP A 309 16.64 -11.63 -20.88
C ASP A 309 16.62 -10.26 -21.56
N ALA A 310 15.52 -9.51 -21.40
CA ALA A 310 15.35 -8.19 -22.00
C ALA A 310 16.32 -7.13 -21.41
N LEU A 311 16.75 -7.31 -20.15
CA LEU A 311 17.77 -6.50 -19.50
C LEU A 311 19.20 -7.03 -19.71
N GLU A 312 19.36 -8.15 -20.42
CA GLU A 312 20.64 -8.81 -20.71
C GLU A 312 21.43 -9.11 -19.42
N ILE A 313 20.75 -9.64 -18.41
CA ILE A 313 21.39 -10.10 -17.17
C ILE A 313 21.85 -11.54 -17.38
N ASP A 314 23.12 -11.86 -17.14
CA ASP A 314 23.64 -13.23 -17.27
C ASP A 314 23.24 -14.12 -16.08
N TYR A 315 21.94 -14.38 -15.94
CA TYR A 315 21.41 -15.25 -14.89
C TYR A 315 21.81 -16.71 -15.09
N CYS A 316 22.11 -17.14 -16.32
CA CYS A 316 22.48 -18.53 -16.62
C CYS A 316 23.76 -18.94 -15.89
N HIS A 317 24.75 -18.05 -15.83
CA HIS A 317 25.97 -18.24 -15.08
C HIS A 317 25.70 -18.38 -13.57
N PHE A 318 24.98 -17.42 -12.98
CA PHE A 318 24.77 -17.38 -11.52
C PHE A 318 23.82 -18.46 -10.99
N LEU A 319 22.82 -18.81 -11.77
CA LEU A 319 21.83 -19.83 -11.40
C LEU A 319 22.29 -21.26 -11.78
N ASN A 320 23.52 -21.42 -12.31
CA ASN A 320 24.08 -22.68 -12.80
C ASN A 320 23.15 -23.41 -13.80
N LEU A 321 22.40 -22.64 -14.60
CA LEU A 321 21.50 -23.20 -15.60
C LEU A 321 22.27 -23.70 -16.84
N GLN A 322 23.55 -23.33 -17.00
CA GLN A 322 24.42 -23.84 -18.06
C GLN A 322 24.66 -25.37 -17.97
N ASN A 323 24.75 -25.92 -16.76
CA ASN A 323 24.84 -27.38 -16.56
C ASN A 323 23.55 -28.12 -16.95
N LEU A 324 22.41 -27.43 -16.99
CA LEU A 324 21.14 -28.01 -17.45
C LEU A 324 21.14 -28.17 -18.98
N ASN A 325 21.74 -27.23 -19.72
CA ASN A 325 21.92 -27.35 -21.17
C ASN A 325 22.88 -28.50 -21.54
N GLN A 326 23.80 -28.88 -20.63
CA GLN A 326 24.72 -30.00 -20.83
C GLN A 326 24.08 -31.34 -20.45
N LEU A 327 23.29 -31.41 -19.36
CA LEU A 327 22.37 -32.52 -19.06
C LEU A 327 21.29 -32.72 -20.15
N GLN A 328 20.93 -31.66 -20.88
CA GLN A 328 19.99 -31.68 -22.00
C GLN A 328 20.57 -32.35 -23.26
N LYS A 329 21.90 -32.35 -23.46
CA LYS A 329 22.53 -33.08 -24.58
C LYS A 329 22.46 -34.60 -24.45
N ASP A 330 22.32 -35.12 -23.23
CA ASP A 330 22.19 -36.56 -22.97
C ASP A 330 20.71 -37.01 -22.92
N THR A 331 19.76 -36.08 -23.14
CA THR A 331 18.31 -36.35 -23.12
C THR A 331 17.79 -36.49 -24.56
N PRO A 332 16.92 -37.48 -24.88
CA PRO A 332 16.44 -37.72 -26.25
C PRO A 332 15.75 -36.50 -26.90
N PRO A 333 15.81 -36.36 -28.24
CA PRO A 333 15.34 -35.18 -28.99
C PRO A 333 13.82 -34.96 -29.06
N GLU A 334 13.03 -35.69 -28.26
CA GLU A 334 11.57 -35.47 -28.11
C GLU A 334 11.22 -34.58 -26.90
N GLN A 335 12.20 -34.18 -26.07
CA GLN A 335 11.99 -33.31 -24.89
C GLN A 335 13.08 -32.23 -24.77
N ASP A 336 13.09 -31.30 -25.71
CA ASP A 336 13.88 -30.06 -25.60
C ASP A 336 13.15 -29.04 -24.74
N HIS A 337 13.26 -29.07 -23.41
CA HIS A 337 12.68 -27.99 -22.59
C HIS A 337 13.61 -27.48 -21.48
N VAL A 338 14.27 -26.37 -21.82
CA VAL A 338 14.38 -25.10 -21.09
C VAL A 338 13.78 -25.10 -19.66
N PRO A 339 14.38 -24.40 -18.66
CA PRO A 339 13.77 -24.29 -17.34
C PRO A 339 12.36 -23.69 -17.44
N SER A 340 11.34 -24.49 -17.10
CA SER A 340 9.99 -24.00 -16.84
C SER A 340 10.06 -22.79 -15.91
N GLY A 341 9.17 -21.81 -16.08
CA GLY A 341 9.10 -20.62 -15.23
C GLY A 341 9.12 -20.97 -13.74
N LEU A 342 8.51 -22.09 -13.34
CA LEU A 342 8.54 -22.57 -11.96
C LEU A 342 9.96 -22.92 -11.49
N LYS A 343 10.70 -23.70 -12.29
CA LYS A 343 12.09 -24.07 -12.01
C LYS A 343 13.01 -22.84 -11.95
N PHE A 344 12.80 -21.89 -12.86
CA PHE A 344 13.51 -20.60 -12.81
C PHE A 344 13.24 -19.88 -11.49
N TYR A 345 11.98 -19.76 -11.08
CA TYR A 345 11.60 -19.12 -9.82
C TYR A 345 12.26 -19.79 -8.60
N ASP A 346 12.19 -21.12 -8.49
CA ASP A 346 12.77 -21.87 -7.36
C ASP A 346 14.29 -21.73 -7.29
N THR A 347 14.95 -21.77 -8.46
CA THR A 347 16.40 -21.60 -8.56
C THR A 347 16.81 -20.16 -8.19
N LEU A 348 16.06 -19.16 -8.66
CA LEU A 348 16.27 -17.76 -8.35
C LEU A 348 16.08 -17.48 -6.84
N GLN A 349 15.05 -18.05 -6.22
CA GLN A 349 14.81 -17.92 -4.78
C GLN A 349 15.92 -18.57 -3.94
N SER A 350 16.38 -19.74 -4.34
CA SER A 350 17.48 -20.47 -3.67
C SER A 350 18.80 -19.73 -3.80
N TRP A 351 19.09 -19.21 -5.00
CA TRP A 351 20.26 -18.38 -5.26
C TRP A 351 20.22 -17.08 -4.45
N GLN A 352 19.08 -16.38 -4.43
CA GLN A 352 18.90 -15.15 -3.65
C GLN A 352 19.20 -15.40 -2.16
N SER A 353 18.67 -16.47 -1.58
CA SER A 353 18.91 -16.82 -0.18
C SER A 353 20.41 -17.05 0.10
N SER A 354 21.11 -17.69 -0.85
CA SER A 354 22.55 -17.92 -0.76
C SER A 354 23.34 -16.61 -0.90
N TYR A 355 22.95 -15.74 -1.81
CA TYR A 355 23.57 -14.43 -2.02
C TYR A 355 23.38 -13.53 -0.78
N GLU A 356 22.19 -13.51 -0.19
CA GLU A 356 21.91 -12.73 1.04
C GLU A 356 22.73 -13.21 2.23
N SER A 357 22.88 -14.53 2.40
CA SER A 357 23.67 -15.10 3.49
C SER A 357 25.14 -14.67 3.47
N LYS A 358 25.66 -14.34 2.27
CA LYS A 358 27.05 -13.92 2.06
C LYS A 358 27.22 -12.40 2.12
N ASN A 359 26.24 -11.66 1.60
CA ASN A 359 26.39 -10.24 1.29
C ASN A 359 25.64 -9.30 2.22
N PHE A 360 24.66 -9.78 3.01
CA PHE A 360 24.02 -8.94 4.02
C PHE A 360 25.02 -8.52 5.09
N ALA A 361 25.26 -7.21 5.18
CA ALA A 361 26.15 -6.66 6.19
C ALA A 361 25.74 -5.25 6.59
N TYR A 362 25.94 -4.95 7.88
CA TYR A 362 25.72 -3.64 8.42
C TYR A 362 26.81 -2.66 8.00
N THR A 363 26.40 -1.51 7.46
CA THR A 363 27.26 -0.35 7.23
C THR A 363 26.50 0.94 7.58
N PRO A 364 27.18 2.07 7.82
CA PRO A 364 26.51 3.36 7.96
C PRO A 364 25.61 3.71 6.76
N SER A 365 25.99 3.28 5.56
CA SER A 365 25.20 3.46 4.33
C SER A 365 23.91 2.63 4.33
N THR A 366 23.97 1.36 4.77
CA THR A 366 22.79 0.49 4.82
C THR A 366 21.77 1.02 5.84
N GLN A 367 22.25 1.47 7.01
CA GLN A 367 21.41 2.09 8.02
C GLN A 367 20.79 3.40 7.52
N LEU A 368 21.58 4.30 6.93
CA LEU A 368 21.11 5.58 6.41
C LEU A 368 19.95 5.41 5.42
N LEU A 369 20.10 4.49 4.45
CA LEU A 369 19.04 4.24 3.47
C LEU A 369 17.78 3.65 4.12
N ALA A 370 17.93 2.70 5.04
CA ALA A 370 16.79 2.10 5.72
C ALA A 370 16.05 3.10 6.62
N THR A 371 16.76 3.99 7.32
CA THR A 371 16.15 5.05 8.13
C THR A 371 15.43 6.07 7.25
N THR A 372 16.08 6.57 6.18
CA THR A 372 15.46 7.53 5.26
C THR A 372 14.25 6.93 4.54
N GLY A 373 14.34 5.67 4.11
CA GLY A 373 13.23 4.94 3.51
C GLY A 373 12.07 4.72 4.48
N THR A 374 12.35 4.41 5.74
CA THR A 374 11.33 4.25 6.78
C THR A 374 10.63 5.58 7.08
N ASP A 375 11.38 6.67 7.23
CA ASP A 375 10.82 8.00 7.44
C ASP A 375 9.94 8.44 6.28
N PHE A 376 10.35 8.12 5.05
CA PHE A 376 9.54 8.36 3.85
C PHE A 376 8.25 7.54 3.85
N LEU A 377 8.30 6.23 4.14
CA LEU A 377 7.10 5.39 4.17
C LEU A 377 6.13 5.76 5.30
N LEU A 378 6.65 6.30 6.40
CA LEU A 378 5.89 6.70 7.58
C LEU A 378 5.64 8.21 7.63
N CYS A 379 5.77 8.93 6.52
CA CYS A 379 5.64 10.38 6.50
C CYS A 379 4.23 10.86 6.88
N SER A 380 3.20 10.07 6.58
CA SER A 380 1.80 10.33 6.92
C SER A 380 1.38 9.76 8.28
N VAL A 381 2.33 9.23 9.06
CA VAL A 381 2.10 8.73 10.43
C VAL A 381 2.46 9.82 11.44
N PRO A 382 1.53 10.19 12.35
CA PRO A 382 1.81 11.15 13.42
C PRO A 382 3.01 10.75 14.28
N SER A 383 3.80 11.73 14.72
CA SER A 383 5.06 11.50 15.46
C SER A 383 4.90 10.58 16.67
N LEU A 384 3.79 10.69 17.41
CA LEU A 384 3.49 9.85 18.57
C LEU A 384 3.37 8.36 18.23
N LEU A 385 2.90 8.04 17.03
CA LEU A 385 2.70 6.65 16.58
C LEU A 385 3.91 6.08 15.83
N LYS A 386 4.86 6.93 15.41
CA LYS A 386 6.03 6.48 14.63
C LYS A 386 6.80 5.33 15.27
N PRO A 387 7.14 5.34 16.58
CA PRO A 387 7.89 4.23 17.19
C PRO A 387 7.18 2.87 17.08
N PHE A 388 5.84 2.88 17.21
CA PHE A 388 5.02 1.69 17.02
C PHE A 388 5.11 1.19 15.57
N PHE A 389 4.94 2.08 14.57
CA PHE A 389 4.97 1.68 13.17
C PHE A 389 6.36 1.30 12.66
N ILE A 390 7.43 1.92 13.17
CA ILE A 390 8.81 1.49 12.91
C ILE A 390 9.02 0.06 13.44
N SER A 391 8.57 -0.20 14.67
CA SER A 391 8.63 -1.53 15.25
C SER A 391 7.79 -2.54 14.46
N ALA A 392 6.57 -2.16 14.04
CA ALA A 392 5.71 -3.00 13.22
C ALA A 392 6.32 -3.30 11.84
N LEU A 393 6.96 -2.33 11.19
CA LEU A 393 7.72 -2.54 9.95
C LEU A 393 8.88 -3.51 10.18
N SER A 394 9.61 -3.36 11.29
CA SER A 394 10.68 -4.28 11.71
C SER A 394 10.18 -5.73 11.87
N THR A 395 8.91 -5.95 12.22
CA THR A 395 8.35 -7.32 12.28
C THR A 395 8.22 -7.99 10.90
N LEU A 396 8.15 -7.22 9.82
CA LEU A 396 8.08 -7.73 8.44
C LEU A 396 9.46 -8.14 7.92
N MET A 397 10.53 -7.57 8.50
CA MET A 397 11.92 -7.89 8.18
C MET A 397 12.35 -9.15 8.94
N ASP A 398 12.93 -10.12 8.26
CA ASP A 398 13.58 -11.27 8.91
C ASP A 398 14.85 -10.84 9.69
N PRO A 399 15.33 -11.66 10.64
CA PRO A 399 16.46 -11.31 11.50
C PRO A 399 17.75 -10.92 10.74
N PRO A 400 18.17 -11.64 9.67
CA PRO A 400 19.32 -11.23 8.86
C PRO A 400 19.15 -9.83 8.26
N LEU A 401 18.01 -9.57 7.61
CA LEU A 401 17.70 -8.26 7.03
C LEU A 401 17.77 -7.15 8.08
N ARG A 402 17.11 -7.33 9.23
CA ARG A 402 17.11 -6.34 10.32
C ARG A 402 18.52 -6.00 10.81
N SER A 403 19.35 -7.02 10.99
CA SER A 403 20.72 -6.86 11.47
C SER A 403 21.56 -6.08 10.47
N ALA A 404 21.42 -6.38 9.17
CA ALA A 404 22.16 -5.72 8.10
C ALA A 404 21.75 -4.25 7.88
N VAL A 405 20.51 -3.86 8.19
CA VAL A 405 20.07 -2.45 8.12
C VAL A 405 20.12 -1.71 9.46
N GLY A 406 20.55 -2.38 10.53
CA GLY A 406 20.71 -1.76 11.85
C GLY A 406 19.40 -1.51 12.60
N PHE A 407 18.37 -2.31 12.35
CA PHE A 407 17.07 -2.20 13.02
C PHE A 407 17.00 -3.13 14.22
N SER A 408 16.51 -2.62 15.35
CA SER A 408 16.36 -3.41 16.57
C SER A 408 15.27 -4.47 16.44
N THR A 409 15.43 -5.59 17.15
CA THR A 409 14.39 -6.60 17.30
C THR A 409 13.12 -5.97 17.88
N PRO A 410 11.96 -6.12 17.23
CA PRO A 410 10.73 -5.52 17.70
C PRO A 410 10.28 -6.16 19.03
N PRO A 411 9.72 -5.38 19.98
CA PRO A 411 9.16 -5.93 21.21
C PRO A 411 8.15 -7.04 20.93
N PHE A 412 8.10 -8.03 21.83
CA PHE A 412 7.21 -9.19 21.68
C PHE A 412 5.73 -8.78 21.49
N LEU A 413 5.26 -7.81 22.28
CA LEU A 413 3.89 -7.32 22.19
C LEU A 413 3.57 -6.73 20.81
N ILE A 414 4.47 -5.92 20.24
CA ILE A 414 4.26 -5.34 18.90
C ILE A 414 4.28 -6.45 17.84
N THR A 415 5.19 -7.42 17.95
CA THR A 415 5.21 -8.60 17.08
C THR A 415 3.88 -9.36 17.12
N CYS A 416 3.32 -9.60 18.31
CA CYS A 416 2.01 -10.23 18.47
C CYS A 416 0.89 -9.39 17.86
N LEU A 417 0.87 -8.08 18.10
CA LEU A 417 -0.14 -7.18 17.54
C LEU A 417 -0.09 -7.12 16.02
N THR A 418 1.10 -7.05 15.42
CA THR A 418 1.24 -7.04 13.96
C THR A 418 0.79 -8.37 13.35
N LYS A 419 1.18 -9.52 13.94
CA LYS A 419 0.69 -10.83 13.50
C LYS A 419 -0.83 -10.94 13.63
N PHE A 420 -1.37 -10.52 14.77
CA PHE A 420 -2.81 -10.53 15.03
C PHE A 420 -3.59 -9.67 14.02
N PHE A 421 -3.08 -8.49 13.68
CA PHE A 421 -3.67 -7.64 12.63
C PHE A 421 -3.76 -8.38 11.28
N PHE A 422 -2.67 -9.02 10.84
CA PHE A 422 -2.70 -9.80 9.59
C PHE A 422 -3.61 -11.03 9.69
N SER A 423 -3.68 -11.70 10.84
CA SER A 423 -4.60 -12.82 11.07
C SER A 423 -6.07 -12.37 11.00
N ILE A 424 -6.43 -11.25 11.63
CA ILE A 424 -7.79 -10.68 11.51
C ILE A 424 -8.09 -10.37 10.06
N ARG A 425 -7.18 -9.67 9.37
CA ARG A 425 -7.37 -9.32 7.96
C ARG A 425 -7.60 -10.57 7.10
N ARG A 426 -6.81 -11.63 7.30
CA ARG A 426 -6.99 -12.92 6.61
C ARG A 426 -8.40 -13.47 6.81
N VAL A 427 -8.91 -13.50 8.04
CA VAL A 427 -10.27 -13.96 8.36
C VAL A 427 -11.34 -13.07 7.70
N LEU A 428 -11.17 -11.74 7.76
CA LEU A 428 -12.09 -10.79 7.12
C LEU A 428 -12.13 -10.95 5.60
N LEU A 429 -10.99 -11.20 4.98
CA LEU A 429 -10.93 -11.48 3.56
C LEU A 429 -11.61 -12.82 3.25
N LEU A 430 -11.27 -13.90 3.95
CA LEU A 430 -11.81 -15.24 3.67
C LEU A 430 -13.32 -15.35 3.81
N TYR A 431 -13.91 -14.68 4.80
CA TYR A 431 -15.30 -14.95 5.18
C TYR A 431 -16.25 -13.76 5.03
N PHE A 432 -15.74 -12.53 5.01
CA PHE A 432 -16.60 -11.32 5.03
C PHE A 432 -16.44 -10.44 3.78
N SER A 433 -15.46 -10.73 2.93
CA SER A 433 -15.19 -9.91 1.75
C SER A 433 -15.31 -10.76 0.49
N LEU A 434 -16.18 -10.35 -0.43
CA LEU A 434 -16.18 -10.91 -1.78
C LEU A 434 -14.84 -10.60 -2.48
N PRO A 435 -14.37 -11.45 -3.41
CA PRO A 435 -13.18 -11.14 -4.20
C PRO A 435 -13.40 -9.85 -4.98
N ARG A 436 -12.32 -9.09 -5.16
CA ARG A 436 -12.35 -7.83 -5.90
C ARG A 436 -12.70 -8.11 -7.38
N PRO A 437 -13.81 -7.59 -7.92
CA PRO A 437 -14.12 -7.72 -9.34
C PRO A 437 -13.20 -6.85 -10.20
N GLU A 438 -13.16 -7.10 -11.50
CA GLU A 438 -12.18 -6.49 -12.40
C GLU A 438 -12.28 -4.96 -12.48
N PHE A 439 -13.49 -4.41 -12.39
CA PHE A 439 -13.70 -2.95 -12.39
C PHE A 439 -13.22 -2.27 -11.10
N LEU A 440 -13.02 -3.01 -10.00
CA LEU A 440 -12.44 -2.51 -8.75
C LEU A 440 -10.94 -2.83 -8.61
N ARG A 441 -10.29 -3.34 -9.67
CA ARG A 441 -8.83 -3.59 -9.67
C ARG A 441 -8.05 -2.34 -9.28
N THR A 442 -6.99 -2.54 -8.53
CA THR A 442 -6.11 -1.44 -8.13
C THR A 442 -5.32 -0.99 -9.34
N LYS A 443 -5.60 0.22 -9.84
CA LYS A 443 -4.82 0.87 -10.91
C LYS A 443 -3.90 1.89 -10.29
N ARG A 444 -2.61 1.83 -10.61
CA ARG A 444 -1.59 2.79 -10.12
C ARG A 444 -1.27 3.87 -11.15
N THR A 445 -1.51 3.57 -12.41
CA THR A 445 -1.34 4.46 -13.54
C THR A 445 -2.61 4.52 -14.38
N VAL A 446 -2.80 5.63 -15.08
CA VAL A 446 -3.87 5.86 -16.07
C VAL A 446 -3.27 6.64 -17.22
N ASP A 447 -3.53 6.19 -18.44
CA ASP A 447 -3.12 6.90 -19.64
C ASP A 447 -4.21 7.86 -20.09
N VAL A 448 -3.78 9.03 -20.54
CA VAL A 448 -4.62 10.04 -21.16
C VAL A 448 -4.00 10.38 -22.51
N ILE A 449 -4.82 10.27 -23.56
CA ILE A 449 -4.43 10.70 -24.90
C ILE A 449 -4.65 12.20 -24.97
N GLU A 450 -3.56 12.95 -25.08
CA GLU A 450 -3.63 14.39 -25.33
C GLU A 450 -3.53 14.65 -26.83
N PRO A 451 -4.52 15.33 -27.45
CA PRO A 451 -4.39 15.76 -28.84
C PRO A 451 -3.23 16.76 -28.93
N SER A 452 -2.33 16.54 -29.89
CA SER A 452 -1.19 17.43 -30.11
C SER A 452 -1.68 18.85 -30.41
N GLN A 453 -1.44 19.81 -29.51
CA GLN A 453 -1.67 21.22 -29.81
C GLN A 453 -0.54 21.72 -30.72
N THR A 454 -0.82 21.86 -32.01
CA THR A 454 0.05 22.55 -32.96
C THR A 454 0.07 24.03 -32.61
N TYR A 455 1.04 24.49 -31.81
CA TYR A 455 1.30 25.91 -31.67
C TYR A 455 1.88 26.41 -33.00
N HIS A 456 1.06 27.07 -33.82
CA HIS A 456 1.57 27.92 -34.89
C HIS A 456 2.28 29.11 -34.24
N SER A 457 3.61 29.03 -34.04
CA SER A 457 4.40 30.24 -33.82
C SER A 457 4.36 31.05 -35.12
N ALA A 458 3.59 32.12 -35.12
CA ALA A 458 3.56 33.09 -36.21
C ALA A 458 4.86 33.89 -36.25
N ALA A 459 5.94 33.27 -36.71
CA ALA A 459 7.15 33.92 -37.20
C ALA A 459 7.95 32.89 -38.01
N ASN A 460 8.19 33.21 -39.28
CA ASN A 460 8.92 32.42 -40.29
C ASN A 460 8.06 31.49 -41.16
N ALA A 461 7.19 32.10 -41.96
CA ALA A 461 6.68 31.48 -43.18
C ALA A 461 7.74 31.55 -44.29
N VAL A 462 8.55 30.50 -44.48
CA VAL A 462 9.15 30.16 -45.78
C VAL A 462 9.30 28.64 -45.89
N SER A 463 8.48 28.04 -46.76
CA SER A 463 8.72 26.81 -47.53
C SER A 463 9.23 25.57 -46.77
N LYS A 464 8.30 24.67 -46.41
CA LYS A 464 8.31 23.22 -46.73
C LYS A 464 6.97 22.63 -46.28
N GLN A 465 6.33 21.86 -47.14
CA GLN A 465 5.11 21.12 -46.77
C GLN A 465 5.40 20.23 -45.55
N PRO A 466 4.67 20.38 -44.43
CA PRO A 466 4.67 19.38 -43.39
C PRO A 466 3.52 18.39 -43.66
N SER A 467 3.86 17.11 -43.77
CA SER A 467 2.88 16.03 -43.67
C SER A 467 2.20 16.11 -42.29
N PRO A 468 0.87 16.10 -42.17
CA PRO A 468 0.20 16.12 -40.88
C PRO A 468 0.18 14.71 -40.31
N VAL A 469 1.25 14.30 -39.62
CA VAL A 469 1.16 13.17 -38.69
C VAL A 469 0.77 13.76 -37.35
N GLU A 470 -0.53 13.73 -37.04
CA GLU A 470 -1.05 13.97 -35.69
C GLU A 470 -0.47 12.91 -34.75
N SER A 471 0.70 13.18 -34.16
CA SER A 471 1.29 12.31 -33.15
C SER A 471 0.55 12.56 -31.82
N ASN A 472 -0.52 11.81 -31.60
CA ASN A 472 -1.18 11.74 -30.30
C ASN A 472 -0.15 11.31 -29.25
N THR A 473 0.19 12.21 -28.33
CA THR A 473 1.14 11.91 -27.26
C THR A 473 0.38 11.28 -26.11
N ILE A 474 0.71 10.04 -25.76
CA ILE A 474 0.14 9.37 -24.59
C ILE A 474 0.87 9.86 -23.35
N LYS A 475 0.15 10.50 -22.43
CA LYS A 475 0.70 10.85 -21.11
C LYS A 475 0.13 9.91 -20.05
N THR A 476 1.00 9.41 -19.20
CA THR A 476 0.63 8.54 -18.09
C THR A 476 0.63 9.31 -16.79
N TYR A 477 -0.41 9.08 -15.99
CA TYR A 477 -0.64 9.73 -14.72
C TYR A 477 -0.68 8.70 -13.62
N ARG A 478 -0.08 9.02 -12.48
CA ARG A 478 -0.22 8.21 -11.26
C ARG A 478 -1.64 8.40 -10.69
N THR A 479 -2.14 7.44 -9.93
CA THR A 479 -3.47 7.52 -9.29
C THR A 479 -3.41 7.78 -7.78
N SER A 480 -2.26 7.53 -7.14
CA SER A 480 -2.06 7.67 -5.69
C SER A 480 -0.60 8.01 -5.38
N TYR A 481 -0.28 8.44 -4.15
CA TYR A 481 1.07 8.81 -3.76
C TYR A 481 1.34 8.56 -2.26
N ILE A 482 2.62 8.55 -1.87
CA ILE A 482 3.06 8.31 -0.48
C ILE A 482 3.44 9.63 0.20
N HIS A 483 4.43 10.36 -0.30
CA HIS A 483 4.86 11.61 0.33
C HIS A 483 4.41 12.83 -0.48
N SER A 484 4.95 12.97 -1.69
CA SER A 484 4.63 14.08 -2.58
C SER A 484 3.87 13.62 -3.83
N PRO A 485 2.97 14.46 -4.37
CA PRO A 485 2.03 14.09 -5.44
C PRO A 485 2.67 14.14 -6.84
N TYR A 486 3.84 13.51 -7.00
CA TYR A 486 4.52 13.46 -8.30
C TYR A 486 3.68 12.72 -9.35
N PHE A 487 3.60 13.30 -10.55
CA PHE A 487 2.88 12.74 -11.72
C PHE A 487 1.38 12.54 -11.52
N LEU A 488 0.79 13.24 -10.54
CA LEU A 488 -0.62 13.08 -10.17
C LEU A 488 -1.41 14.33 -10.58
N ASN A 489 -2.47 14.12 -11.36
CA ASN A 489 -3.37 15.21 -11.79
C ASN A 489 -4.20 15.73 -10.59
N PRO A 490 -4.27 17.06 -10.34
CA PRO A 490 -5.08 17.68 -9.29
C PRO A 490 -6.59 17.67 -9.58
N THR A 491 -7.17 16.49 -9.79
CA THR A 491 -8.62 16.33 -9.92
C THR A 491 -9.32 16.69 -8.60
N VAL A 492 -10.63 16.98 -8.66
CA VAL A 492 -11.44 17.24 -7.46
C VAL A 492 -11.33 16.09 -6.45
N TRP A 493 -11.30 14.86 -6.95
CA TRP A 493 -11.10 13.68 -6.11
C TRP A 493 -9.72 13.63 -5.46
N ASN A 494 -8.65 13.78 -6.26
CA ASN A 494 -7.27 13.65 -5.78
C ASN A 494 -6.85 14.80 -4.86
N ARG A 495 -7.39 16.01 -5.07
CA ARG A 495 -7.05 17.19 -4.27
C ARG A 495 -7.96 17.37 -3.06
N TYR A 496 -9.27 17.08 -3.16
CA TYR A 496 -10.23 17.49 -2.12
C TYR A 496 -10.95 16.35 -1.42
N LEU A 497 -11.50 15.39 -2.18
CA LEU A 497 -12.53 14.46 -1.66
C LEU A 497 -11.98 13.11 -1.18
N SER A 498 -10.83 12.67 -1.68
CA SER A 498 -10.30 11.35 -1.32
C SER A 498 -9.92 11.27 0.17
N PRO A 499 -10.06 10.09 0.83
CA PRO A 499 -9.66 9.92 2.23
C PRO A 499 -8.20 10.29 2.49
N SER A 500 -7.30 9.99 1.55
CA SER A 500 -5.90 10.40 1.61
C SER A 500 -5.76 11.92 1.52
N ALA A 501 -6.48 12.62 0.64
CA ALA A 501 -6.43 14.08 0.56
C ALA A 501 -6.88 14.76 1.87
N LEU A 502 -7.96 14.25 2.49
CA LEU A 502 -8.42 14.75 3.79
C LEU A 502 -7.37 14.52 4.89
N TRP A 503 -6.76 13.33 4.91
CA TRP A 503 -5.71 12.99 5.88
C TRP A 503 -4.44 13.83 5.69
N TYR A 504 -4.01 14.04 4.45
CA TYR A 504 -2.80 14.79 4.14
C TYR A 504 -3.00 16.27 4.44
N ARG A 505 -4.20 16.80 4.19
CA ARG A 505 -4.58 18.15 4.61
C ARG A 505 -4.51 18.32 6.13
N LEU A 506 -5.05 17.36 6.89
CA LEU A 506 -5.00 17.38 8.35
C LEU A 506 -3.55 17.43 8.87
N LEU A 507 -2.64 16.75 8.18
CA LEU A 507 -1.21 16.70 8.53
C LEU A 507 -0.37 17.81 7.87
N SER A 508 -0.98 18.73 7.11
CA SER A 508 -0.28 19.77 6.33
C SER A 508 0.80 19.20 5.40
N LEU A 509 0.52 18.04 4.80
CA LEU A 509 1.36 17.41 3.78
C LEU A 509 0.99 17.91 2.37
N PRO A 510 1.91 17.83 1.40
CA PRO A 510 1.66 18.29 0.03
C PRO A 510 0.49 17.57 -0.63
N LEU A 511 -0.41 18.33 -1.27
CA LEU A 511 -1.54 17.83 -2.04
C LEU A 511 -1.35 18.05 -3.54
N PRO A 512 -2.01 17.27 -4.41
CA PRO A 512 -1.98 17.47 -5.85
C PRO A 512 -2.39 18.91 -6.21
N GLY A 513 -1.57 19.57 -7.02
CA GLY A 513 -1.79 20.96 -7.44
C GLY A 513 -1.24 22.01 -6.47
N ASP A 514 -0.53 21.61 -5.41
CA ASP A 514 0.32 22.51 -4.63
C ASP A 514 1.66 22.73 -5.36
N GLY A 515 2.18 23.97 -5.33
CA GLY A 515 3.45 24.34 -5.96
C GLY A 515 3.40 24.32 -7.50
N ASP A 516 2.89 25.39 -8.12
CA ASP A 516 2.83 25.73 -9.56
C ASP A 516 2.52 24.60 -10.57
N GLY A 517 2.09 23.41 -10.13
CA GLY A 517 1.96 22.19 -10.95
C GLY A 517 3.28 21.61 -11.46
N MET A 518 4.27 22.47 -11.75
CA MET A 518 5.59 22.11 -12.28
C MET A 518 6.47 21.38 -11.26
N ILE A 519 6.39 21.77 -9.98
CA ILE A 519 7.24 21.20 -8.92
C ILE A 519 7.00 19.69 -8.79
N TYR A 520 5.74 19.26 -8.86
CA TYR A 520 5.36 17.86 -8.77
C TYR A 520 5.02 17.22 -10.12
N ARG A 521 5.30 17.90 -11.24
CA ARG A 521 5.05 17.37 -12.60
C ARG A 521 3.62 16.85 -12.75
N SER A 522 2.62 17.63 -12.34
CA SER A 522 1.22 17.19 -12.32
C SER A 522 0.61 16.92 -13.70
N SER A 523 1.34 17.27 -14.77
CA SER A 523 1.03 16.99 -16.18
C SER A 523 1.30 15.54 -16.60
N GLY A 524 1.65 14.65 -15.67
CA GLY A 524 1.98 13.26 -15.98
C GLY A 524 3.41 13.08 -16.47
N TYR A 525 3.71 11.89 -17.01
CA TYR A 525 5.01 11.52 -17.57
C TYR A 525 4.87 10.71 -18.86
N THR A 526 5.97 10.63 -19.60
CA THR A 526 6.23 9.61 -20.63
C THR A 526 7.34 8.69 -20.13
N ALA A 527 7.36 7.42 -20.56
CA ALA A 527 8.33 6.45 -20.05
C ALA A 527 9.78 6.91 -20.30
N SER A 528 10.06 7.47 -21.49
CA SER A 528 11.33 8.12 -21.86
C SER A 528 11.75 9.27 -20.94
N ALA A 529 10.80 10.04 -20.41
CA ALA A 529 11.08 11.20 -19.57
C ALA A 529 11.37 10.85 -18.09
N ILE A 530 11.21 9.59 -17.69
CA ILE A 530 11.54 9.15 -16.33
C ILE A 530 13.05 8.90 -16.22
N GLY A 531 13.72 9.56 -15.27
CA GLY A 531 15.13 9.35 -14.98
C GLY A 531 15.91 10.64 -14.76
N ILE A 532 17.23 10.58 -14.96
CA ILE A 532 18.09 11.77 -14.98
C ILE A 532 17.78 12.55 -16.26
N PRO A 533 17.57 13.88 -16.21
CA PRO A 533 17.37 14.70 -17.41
C PRO A 533 18.53 14.54 -18.39
N SER A 534 18.24 14.49 -19.69
CA SER A 534 19.22 14.39 -20.78
C SER A 534 20.25 15.53 -20.82
N GLU A 535 20.04 16.63 -20.09
CA GLU A 535 21.02 17.71 -19.96
C GLU A 535 22.09 17.43 -18.89
N GLU A 536 21.80 16.61 -17.88
CA GLU A 536 22.76 16.17 -16.85
C GLU A 536 23.48 14.86 -17.25
N ALA A 537 22.88 14.10 -18.17
CA ALA A 537 23.47 12.93 -18.80
C ALA A 537 24.09 13.33 -20.13
N GLY A 538 25.43 13.41 -20.22
CA GLY A 538 26.10 13.79 -21.45
C GLY A 538 25.62 13.04 -22.72
N LEU A 539 25.92 13.64 -23.87
CA LEU A 539 25.64 13.18 -25.25
C LEU A 539 25.82 11.66 -25.57
N PRO A 540 26.63 10.85 -24.86
CA PRO A 540 26.73 9.40 -25.14
C PRO A 540 25.46 8.58 -24.84
N GLN A 541 24.57 8.99 -23.91
CA GLN A 541 23.42 8.16 -23.53
C GLN A 541 22.35 8.03 -24.63
N ILE A 542 22.16 9.05 -25.46
CA ILE A 542 21.09 9.07 -26.47
C ILE A 542 21.38 8.09 -27.63
N LYS A 543 22.65 7.93 -28.04
CA LYS A 543 23.03 6.95 -29.06
C LYS A 543 22.93 5.50 -28.55
N GLU A 544 23.25 5.28 -27.27
CA GLU A 544 23.10 3.96 -26.64
C GLU A 544 21.63 3.56 -26.45
N GLU A 545 20.73 4.54 -26.21
CA GLU A 545 19.28 4.30 -26.15
C GLU A 545 18.71 3.83 -27.52
N GLU A 546 19.15 4.41 -28.65
CA GLU A 546 18.68 4.01 -29.99
C GLU A 546 19.20 2.63 -30.47
N GLU A 547 20.44 2.25 -30.12
CA GLU A 547 20.99 0.93 -30.44
C GLU A 547 20.40 -0.17 -29.56
N ALA A 548 20.24 0.09 -28.24
CA ALA A 548 19.63 -0.85 -27.32
C ALA A 548 18.17 -1.19 -27.69
N GLY A 549 17.42 -0.21 -28.21
CA GLY A 549 16.04 -0.41 -28.67
C GLY A 549 15.92 -1.42 -29.82
N LYS A 550 16.91 -1.49 -30.72
CA LYS A 550 16.89 -2.40 -31.88
C LYS A 550 17.13 -3.86 -31.48
N GLU A 551 18.01 -4.13 -30.51
CA GLU A 551 18.30 -5.48 -30.02
C GLU A 551 17.13 -6.05 -29.19
N ILE A 552 16.46 -5.22 -28.37
CA ILE A 552 15.30 -5.69 -27.58
C ILE A 552 14.14 -6.12 -28.50
N VAL A 553 13.94 -5.46 -29.65
CA VAL A 553 12.92 -5.87 -30.63
C VAL A 553 13.19 -7.29 -31.14
N VAL A 554 14.46 -7.70 -31.29
CA VAL A 554 14.82 -9.06 -31.72
C VAL A 554 14.52 -10.08 -30.64
N VAL A 555 14.89 -9.79 -29.38
CA VAL A 555 14.56 -10.66 -28.23
C VAL A 555 13.05 -10.77 -28.08
N SER A 556 12.29 -9.67 -28.13
CA SER A 556 10.82 -9.73 -27.99
C SER A 556 10.14 -10.61 -29.05
N LYS A 557 10.72 -10.73 -30.25
CA LYS A 557 10.22 -11.57 -31.35
C LYS A 557 10.64 -13.04 -31.24
N SER A 558 11.74 -13.37 -30.56
CA SER A 558 12.17 -14.77 -30.38
C SER A 558 11.32 -15.55 -29.36
N TRP A 559 10.41 -14.86 -28.66
CA TRP A 559 9.56 -15.42 -27.61
C TRP A 559 8.09 -15.63 -28.02
N THR A 560 7.72 -15.42 -29.28
CA THR A 560 6.40 -15.83 -29.78
C THR A 560 6.41 -17.33 -30.08
N PRO A 561 5.34 -18.06 -29.71
CA PRO A 561 5.28 -19.53 -29.75
C PRO A 561 5.52 -20.13 -31.14
#